data_AF-A0A2V6I0F8-F1
#
_entry.id   AF-A0A2V6I0F8-F1
#
_cell.length_a   1.000
_cell.length_b   1.000
_cell.length_c   1.000
_cell.angle_alpha   90.00
_cell.angle_beta   90.00
_cell.angle_gamma   90.00
#
_symmetry.space_group_name_H-M   'P 1'
#
loop_
_entity.id
_entity.type
_entity.pdbx_description
1 polymer ?
#
loop_
_entity_poly.entity_id
_entity_poly.type
_entity_poly.pdbx_seq_one_letter_code
_entity_poly.pdbx_strand_id
1 'polypeptide(L)'
;MKKDLWLGLNERTRKALSPRDYKSGSVAQRIAASGVDAAELTAGRSKAELKKVWIPGVEIFSREIHPQRHRGSFGELAREAQGVLGKIKLWPRQWSAARMFANSAKGFHIHPPSIPAEMTAEKWLRRLFINQPQNYSLRPYDREQWDIMFFLQGRAEISPRAEHAFFRRWRQSSQPQ
;
A
#
# COMPACT_ATOMS: atom_id res chain seq x y z
N MET A 1 -17.35 -1.44 39.89
CA MET A 1 -18.36 -1.74 38.86
C MET A 1 -18.41 -0.58 37.86
N LYS A 2 -18.28 -0.83 36.55
CA LYS A 2 -18.54 0.20 35.52
C LYS A 2 -20.05 0.48 35.51
N LYS A 3 -20.43 1.75 35.67
CA LYS A 3 -21.84 2.20 35.65
C LYS A 3 -22.37 2.02 34.23
N ASP A 4 -23.37 1.16 34.03
CA ASP A 4 -23.97 0.95 32.72
C ASP A 4 -24.93 2.11 32.41
N LEU A 5 -24.45 3.08 31.63
CA LEU A 5 -25.17 4.31 31.29
C LEU A 5 -26.30 4.09 30.27
N TRP A 6 -26.48 2.87 29.77
CA TRP A 6 -27.33 2.57 28.62
C TRP A 6 -28.58 1.73 28.93
N LEU A 7 -28.93 1.58 30.22
CA LEU A 7 -30.04 0.73 30.69
C LEU A 7 -31.41 1.08 30.07
N GLY A 8 -31.63 2.34 29.69
CA GLY A 8 -32.89 2.81 29.09
C GLY A 8 -33.00 2.66 27.56
N LEU A 9 -31.94 2.22 26.88
CA LEU A 9 -31.98 2.05 25.42
C LEU A 9 -32.40 0.63 25.03
N ASN A 10 -33.32 0.56 24.06
CA ASN A 10 -33.59 -0.71 23.37
C ASN A 10 -32.32 -1.22 22.66
N GLU A 11 -32.27 -2.53 22.43
CA GLU A 11 -31.07 -3.20 21.94
C GLU A 11 -30.58 -2.65 20.59
N ARG A 12 -31.52 -2.30 19.70
CA ARG A 12 -31.23 -1.68 18.40
C ARG A 12 -30.51 -0.33 18.55
N THR A 13 -30.99 0.51 19.46
CA THR A 13 -30.44 1.86 19.69
C THR A 13 -29.11 1.78 20.43
N ARG A 14 -28.98 0.85 21.38
CA ARG A 14 -27.71 0.56 22.05
C ARG A 14 -26.64 0.13 21.06
N LYS A 15 -26.97 -0.77 20.14
CA LYS A 15 -26.06 -1.23 19.07
C LYS A 15 -25.67 -0.11 18.09
N ALA A 16 -26.58 0.84 17.84
CA ALA A 16 -26.32 2.00 16.98
C ALA A 16 -25.44 3.07 17.67
N LEU A 17 -25.52 3.19 19.00
CA LEU A 17 -24.80 4.18 19.80
C LEU A 17 -23.51 3.65 20.44
N SER A 18 -23.26 2.34 20.37
CA SER A 18 -21.97 1.75 20.74
C SER A 18 -20.85 2.48 20.00
N PRO A 19 -19.83 3.00 20.73
CA PRO A 19 -18.67 3.61 20.09
C PRO A 19 -18.10 2.65 19.04
N ARG A 20 -17.91 3.12 17.81
CA ARG A 20 -17.28 2.32 16.76
C ARG A 20 -15.87 1.95 17.22
N ASP A 21 -15.66 0.68 17.51
CA ASP A 21 -14.33 0.15 17.78
C ASP A 21 -13.62 -0.08 16.43
N TYR A 22 -12.78 0.86 16.04
CA TYR A 22 -11.96 0.77 14.82
C TYR A 22 -10.91 -0.36 14.87
N LYS A 23 -10.76 -1.02 16.03
CA LYS A 23 -9.95 -2.24 16.20
C LYS A 23 -10.79 -3.53 16.18
N SER A 24 -12.12 -3.42 16.13
CA SER A 24 -12.97 -4.60 16.02
C SER A 24 -12.89 -5.22 14.63
N GLY A 25 -12.93 -6.55 14.58
CA GLY A 25 -12.72 -7.32 13.36
C GLY A 25 -11.28 -7.74 13.12
N SER A 26 -11.11 -8.68 12.19
CA SER A 26 -9.79 -9.20 11.82
C SER A 26 -8.98 -8.14 11.05
N VAL A 27 -7.65 -8.28 10.98
CA VAL A 27 -6.81 -7.30 10.26
C VAL A 27 -7.22 -7.23 8.78
N ALA A 28 -7.58 -8.37 8.18
CA ALA A 28 -8.12 -8.43 6.83
C ALA A 28 -9.41 -7.62 6.65
N GLN A 29 -10.35 -7.72 7.59
CA GLN A 29 -11.61 -6.97 7.54
C GLN A 29 -11.37 -5.46 7.66
N ARG A 30 -10.45 -5.06 8.54
CA ARG A 30 -10.10 -3.65 8.75
C ARG A 30 -9.42 -3.04 7.53
N ILE A 31 -8.50 -3.76 6.87
CA ILE A 31 -7.89 -3.32 5.60
C ILE A 31 -8.96 -3.05 4.53
N ALA A 32 -10.00 -3.88 4.46
CA ALA A 32 -11.04 -3.75 3.45
C ALA A 32 -12.05 -2.60 3.74
N ALA A 33 -12.13 -2.12 4.97
CA ALA A 33 -13.22 -1.22 5.38
C ALA A 33 -12.75 0.09 6.04
N SER A 34 -12.08 0.01 7.18
CA SER A 34 -11.77 1.17 8.03
C SER A 34 -10.32 1.66 7.95
N GLY A 35 -9.45 0.93 7.25
CA GLY A 35 -8.03 1.20 7.18
C GLY A 35 -7.25 0.68 8.40
N VAL A 36 -5.93 0.59 8.23
CA VAL A 36 -5.00 0.11 9.26
C VAL A 36 -3.76 1.01 9.26
N ASP A 37 -3.23 1.30 10.44
CA ASP A 37 -2.00 2.09 10.56
C ASP A 37 -0.80 1.32 9.97
N ALA A 38 0.07 2.01 9.24
CA ALA A 38 1.21 1.39 8.56
C ALA A 38 2.19 0.70 9.54
N ALA A 39 2.30 1.19 10.78
CA ALA A 39 3.13 0.55 11.80
C ALA A 39 2.56 -0.83 12.19
N GLU A 40 1.24 -0.95 12.31
CA GLU A 40 0.56 -2.22 12.59
C GLU A 40 0.77 -3.22 11.45
N LEU A 41 0.68 -2.75 10.19
CA LEU A 41 0.92 -3.57 9.01
C LEU A 41 2.37 -4.07 8.94
N THR A 42 3.34 -3.23 9.28
CA THR A 42 4.77 -3.58 9.25
C THR A 42 5.09 -4.63 10.31
N ALA A 43 4.58 -4.48 11.53
CA ALA A 43 4.78 -5.43 12.62
C ALA A 43 4.05 -6.78 12.37
N GLY A 44 2.90 -6.75 11.68
CA GLY A 44 2.08 -7.93 11.42
C GLY A 44 2.40 -8.69 10.13
N ARG A 45 3.27 -8.17 9.26
CA ARG A 45 3.36 -8.58 7.84
C ARG A 45 3.57 -10.07 7.58
N SER A 46 4.21 -10.79 8.50
CA SER A 46 4.46 -12.23 8.37
C SER A 46 3.23 -13.11 8.67
N LYS A 47 2.20 -12.55 9.30
CA LYS A 47 0.97 -13.27 9.69
C LYS A 47 0.26 -13.82 8.46
N ALA A 48 -0.16 -15.08 8.56
CA ALA A 48 -0.81 -15.80 7.45
C ALA A 48 -2.11 -15.13 6.97
N GLU A 49 -2.83 -14.47 7.88
CA GLU A 49 -4.05 -13.72 7.56
C GLU A 49 -3.76 -12.56 6.60
N LEU A 50 -2.71 -11.78 6.87
CA LEU A 50 -2.32 -10.64 6.04
C LEU A 50 -1.88 -11.09 4.64
N LYS A 51 -1.17 -12.21 4.53
CA LYS A 51 -0.74 -12.76 3.23
C LYS A 51 -1.91 -13.04 2.27
N LYS A 52 -3.10 -13.38 2.77
CA LYS A 52 -4.28 -13.71 1.95
C LYS A 52 -4.92 -12.49 1.30
N VAL A 53 -4.80 -11.31 1.93
CA VAL A 53 -5.44 -10.07 1.48
C VAL A 53 -4.45 -9.07 0.90
N TRP A 54 -3.15 -9.38 0.97
CA TRP A 54 -2.10 -8.48 0.52
C TRP A 54 -2.07 -8.36 -1.01
N ILE A 55 -1.86 -7.15 -1.52
CA ILE A 55 -1.65 -6.93 -2.94
C ILE A 55 -0.24 -7.41 -3.31
N PRO A 56 -0.10 -8.40 -4.22
CA PRO A 56 1.22 -8.86 -4.65
C PRO A 56 2.06 -7.72 -5.27
N GLY A 57 3.32 -7.63 -4.86
CA GLY A 57 4.24 -6.58 -5.34
C GLY A 57 4.20 -5.27 -4.56
N VAL A 58 3.22 -5.06 -3.67
CA VAL A 58 3.20 -3.92 -2.76
C VAL A 58 4.09 -4.22 -1.55
N GLU A 59 4.96 -3.29 -1.21
CA GLU A 59 5.87 -3.37 -0.08
C GLU A 59 5.60 -2.21 0.89
N ILE A 60 5.52 -2.51 2.19
CA ILE A 60 5.60 -1.50 3.26
C ILE A 60 6.85 -1.81 4.08
N PHE A 61 7.63 -0.78 4.35
CA PHE A 61 8.84 -0.86 5.17
C PHE A 61 8.97 0.37 6.05
N SER A 62 9.56 0.18 7.22
CA SER A 62 9.89 1.27 8.14
C SER A 62 11.29 1.79 7.86
N ARG A 63 11.52 3.06 8.18
CA ARG A 63 12.85 3.66 8.28
C ARG A 63 13.21 3.88 9.74
N GLU A 64 14.50 3.85 10.01
CA GLU A 64 15.01 4.18 11.33
C GLU A 64 15.14 5.71 11.48
N ILE A 65 14.68 6.22 12.61
CA ILE A 65 14.76 7.64 12.97
C ILE A 65 15.54 7.74 14.28
N HIS A 66 16.69 8.39 14.23
CA HIS A 66 17.56 8.64 15.37
C HIS A 66 17.25 10.01 15.97
N PRO A 67 16.77 10.09 17.22
CA PRO A 67 16.60 11.37 17.90
C PRO A 67 17.97 12.01 18.17
N GLN A 68 18.08 13.30 17.87
CA GLN A 68 19.26 14.11 18.16
C GLN A 68 18.90 15.15 19.22
N ARG A 69 19.44 14.96 20.42
CA ARG A 69 19.21 15.85 21.56
C ARG A 69 19.49 17.31 21.17
N HIS A 70 18.51 18.19 21.36
CA HIS A 70 18.54 19.62 21.00
C HIS A 70 18.66 19.95 19.50
N ARG A 71 18.63 18.97 18.59
CA ARG A 71 18.77 19.19 17.12
C ARG A 71 17.65 18.58 16.28
N GLY A 72 16.70 17.87 16.92
CA GLY A 72 15.57 17.24 16.24
C GLY A 72 15.80 15.76 16.02
N SER A 73 15.55 15.26 14.81
CA SER A 73 15.68 13.85 14.47
C SER A 73 16.34 13.69 13.10
N PHE A 74 17.15 12.65 12.96
CA PHE A 74 17.79 12.27 11.70
C PHE A 74 17.31 10.89 11.28
N GLY A 75 16.99 10.71 10.02
CA GLY A 75 16.68 9.38 9.49
C GLY A 75 16.74 9.37 7.99
N GLU A 76 17.32 8.31 7.46
CA GLU A 76 17.44 8.11 6.03
C GLU A 76 16.12 7.62 5.46
N LEU A 77 15.77 8.08 4.26
CA LEU A 77 14.56 7.60 3.59
C LEU A 77 14.75 6.15 3.14
N ALA A 78 15.83 5.88 2.41
CA ALA A 78 16.28 4.55 2.04
C ALA A 78 17.72 4.58 1.50
N ARG A 79 18.32 3.40 1.32
CA ARG A 79 19.59 3.19 0.61
C ARG A 79 19.39 2.19 -0.51
N GLU A 80 19.95 2.47 -1.68
CA GLU A 80 19.74 1.70 -2.93
C GLU A 80 19.95 0.19 -2.78
N ALA A 81 21.08 -0.21 -2.22
CA ALA A 81 21.46 -1.61 -2.11
C ALA A 81 21.05 -2.27 -0.77
N GLN A 82 20.28 -1.58 0.09
CA GLN A 82 19.97 -2.08 1.43
C GLN A 82 18.46 -2.20 1.68
N GLY A 83 18.12 -2.99 2.71
CA GLY A 83 16.74 -3.19 3.15
C GLY A 83 15.84 -3.75 2.04
N VAL A 84 14.59 -3.28 2.02
CA VAL A 84 13.59 -3.75 1.05
C VAL A 84 13.95 -3.32 -0.37
N LEU A 85 14.46 -2.10 -0.58
CA LEU A 85 14.80 -1.59 -1.91
C LEU A 85 15.94 -2.39 -2.57
N GLY A 86 17.00 -2.68 -1.81
CA GLY A 86 18.08 -3.56 -2.27
C GLY A 86 17.59 -4.99 -2.56
N LYS A 87 16.72 -5.54 -1.70
CA LYS A 87 16.12 -6.86 -1.89
C LYS A 87 15.31 -6.94 -3.19
N ILE A 88 14.44 -5.95 -3.43
CA ILE A 88 13.56 -5.95 -4.60
C ILE A 88 14.24 -5.40 -5.85
N LYS A 89 15.44 -4.82 -5.74
CA LYS A 89 16.20 -4.19 -6.84
C LYS A 89 15.49 -2.98 -7.47
N LEU A 90 14.80 -2.18 -6.67
CA LEU A 90 14.14 -0.95 -7.10
C LEU A 90 14.85 0.26 -6.54
N TRP A 91 15.25 1.19 -7.42
CA TRP A 91 15.73 2.50 -7.05
C TRP A 91 15.07 3.58 -7.92
N PRO A 92 14.57 4.68 -7.34
CA PRO A 92 13.82 5.66 -8.10
C PRO A 92 14.75 6.46 -9.00
N ARG A 93 14.38 6.60 -10.28
CA ARG A 93 15.08 7.46 -11.25
C ARG A 93 14.66 8.93 -11.16
N GLN A 94 13.52 9.20 -10.55
CA GLN A 94 12.95 10.53 -10.38
C GLN A 94 12.49 10.73 -8.94
N TRP A 95 12.72 11.92 -8.41
CA TRP A 95 12.22 12.36 -7.11
C TRP A 95 11.16 13.44 -7.32
N SER A 96 10.06 13.35 -6.57
CA SER A 96 9.03 14.37 -6.56
C SER A 96 8.50 14.56 -5.15
N ALA A 97 8.02 15.76 -4.85
CA ALA A 97 7.41 16.10 -3.58
C ALA A 97 6.10 16.85 -3.81
N ALA A 98 5.13 16.63 -2.94
CA ALA A 98 3.85 17.33 -2.96
C ALA A 98 3.43 17.69 -1.53
N ARG A 99 2.92 18.91 -1.36
CA ARG A 99 2.23 19.33 -0.15
C ARG A 99 0.73 19.22 -0.39
N MET A 100 0.06 18.40 0.39
CA MET A 100 -1.39 18.21 0.35
C MET A 100 -2.03 18.89 1.56
N PHE A 101 -3.18 19.52 1.36
CA PHE A 101 -3.97 20.11 2.44
C PHE A 101 -5.04 19.11 2.92
N ALA A 102 -5.55 19.33 4.12
CA ALA A 102 -6.64 18.50 4.66
C ALA A 102 -7.82 18.45 3.66
N ASN A 103 -8.44 17.28 3.55
CA ASN A 103 -9.55 17.01 2.61
C ASN A 103 -9.19 17.11 1.12
N SER A 104 -7.90 17.09 0.75
CA SER A 104 -7.48 16.90 -0.64
C SER A 104 -7.23 15.42 -0.94
N ALA A 105 -7.48 15.03 -2.19
CA ALA A 105 -7.22 13.68 -2.68
C ALA A 105 -6.45 13.74 -4.01
N LYS A 106 -5.58 12.75 -4.24
CA LYS A 106 -4.85 12.56 -5.49
C LYS A 106 -4.91 11.08 -5.85
N GLY A 107 -5.50 10.75 -6.99
CA GLY A 107 -5.62 9.37 -7.46
C GLY A 107 -6.55 9.27 -8.67
N PHE A 108 -6.82 8.09 -9.24
CA PHE A 108 -5.91 6.94 -9.32
C PHE A 108 -5.08 7.12 -10.58
N HIS A 109 -3.75 7.10 -10.47
CA HIS A 109 -2.86 7.24 -11.62
C HIS A 109 -2.08 5.94 -11.80
N ILE A 110 -2.03 5.43 -13.03
CA ILE A 110 -1.27 4.25 -13.39
C ILE A 110 -0.60 4.49 -14.74
N HIS A 111 0.66 4.12 -14.84
CA HIS A 111 1.35 4.07 -16.13
C HIS A 111 1.16 2.67 -16.73
N PRO A 112 0.92 2.56 -18.05
CA PRO A 112 0.83 1.26 -18.70
C PRO A 112 2.11 0.43 -18.44
N PRO A 113 1.97 -0.86 -18.07
CA PRO A 113 3.10 -1.74 -17.81
C PRO A 113 3.77 -2.12 -19.12
N SER A 114 5.07 -2.40 -19.04
CA SER A 114 5.88 -2.92 -20.13
C SER A 114 5.64 -4.42 -20.25
N ILE A 115 4.74 -4.81 -21.16
CA ILE A 115 4.39 -6.21 -21.43
C ILE A 115 5.22 -6.72 -22.63
N PRO A 116 5.88 -7.89 -22.52
CA PRO A 116 6.53 -8.53 -23.66
C PRO A 116 5.54 -8.78 -24.82
N ALA A 117 5.98 -8.61 -26.06
CA ALA A 117 5.10 -8.63 -27.24
C ALA A 117 4.33 -9.96 -27.39
N GLU A 118 4.98 -11.06 -27.05
CA GLU A 118 4.52 -12.44 -27.11
C GLU A 118 3.66 -12.87 -25.90
N MET A 119 3.45 -11.98 -24.93
CA MET A 119 2.66 -12.26 -23.73
C MET A 119 1.40 -11.38 -23.63
N THR A 120 0.38 -11.92 -22.96
CA THR A 120 -0.73 -11.09 -22.49
C THR A 120 -0.36 -10.43 -21.17
N ALA A 121 -0.96 -9.28 -20.87
CA ALA A 121 -0.79 -8.59 -19.59
C ALA A 121 -1.03 -9.54 -18.40
N GLU A 122 -2.10 -10.33 -18.47
CA GLU A 122 -2.47 -11.29 -17.43
C GLU A 122 -1.37 -12.35 -17.22
N LYS A 123 -0.87 -12.98 -18.29
CA LYS A 123 0.20 -13.98 -18.19
C LYS A 123 1.47 -13.36 -17.62
N TRP A 124 1.81 -12.14 -18.05
CA TRP A 124 3.00 -11.44 -17.59
C TRP A 124 2.92 -11.05 -16.11
N LEU A 125 1.84 -10.39 -15.68
CA LEU A 125 1.65 -9.99 -14.28
C LEU A 125 1.54 -11.20 -13.34
N ARG A 126 0.87 -12.28 -13.76
CA ARG A 126 0.84 -13.53 -12.97
C ARG A 126 2.23 -14.13 -12.83
N ARG A 127 3.03 -14.14 -13.90
CA ARG A 127 4.44 -14.59 -13.83
C ARG A 127 5.23 -13.76 -12.83
N LEU A 128 5.12 -12.44 -12.91
CA LEU A 128 5.85 -11.51 -12.07
C LEU A 128 5.48 -11.64 -10.59
N PHE A 129 4.20 -11.62 -10.24
CA PHE A 129 3.77 -11.39 -8.86
C PHE A 129 3.16 -12.61 -8.16
N ILE A 130 2.79 -13.66 -8.90
CA ILE A 130 2.17 -14.87 -8.33
C ILE A 130 3.07 -16.08 -8.50
N ASN A 131 3.54 -16.35 -9.72
CA ASN A 131 4.30 -17.56 -10.01
C ASN A 131 5.79 -17.41 -9.66
N GLN A 132 6.37 -16.22 -9.88
CA GLN A 132 7.77 -15.92 -9.55
C GLN A 132 7.93 -14.63 -8.71
N PRO A 133 7.25 -14.51 -7.56
CA PRO A 133 7.20 -13.25 -6.79
C PRO A 133 8.56 -12.80 -6.26
N GLN A 134 9.50 -13.72 -6.04
CA GLN A 134 10.85 -13.43 -5.54
C GLN A 134 11.89 -13.29 -6.67
N ASN A 135 11.53 -13.55 -7.92
CA ASN A 135 12.44 -13.37 -9.04
C ASN A 135 12.46 -11.90 -9.49
N TYR A 136 13.13 -11.06 -8.70
CA TYR A 136 13.22 -9.63 -8.94
C TYR A 136 13.96 -9.26 -10.23
N SER A 137 14.74 -10.19 -10.81
CA SER A 137 15.41 -9.96 -12.11
C SER A 137 14.43 -9.79 -13.27
N LEU A 138 13.18 -10.24 -13.12
CA LEU A 138 12.14 -10.09 -14.13
C LEU A 138 11.43 -8.74 -14.07
N ARG A 139 11.69 -7.90 -13.05
CA ARG A 139 10.98 -6.64 -12.83
C ARG A 139 11.46 -5.60 -13.83
N PRO A 140 10.58 -5.06 -14.70
CA PRO A 140 10.98 -4.07 -15.71
C PRO A 140 10.98 -2.65 -15.13
N TYR A 141 11.58 -2.44 -13.94
CA TYR A 141 11.58 -1.15 -13.25
C TYR A 141 12.12 0.00 -14.09
N ASP A 142 13.04 -0.30 -15.01
CA ASP A 142 13.63 0.69 -15.91
C ASP A 142 12.70 1.17 -17.04
N ARG A 143 11.61 0.45 -17.29
CA ARG A 143 10.64 0.72 -18.37
C ARG A 143 9.28 1.15 -17.86
N GLU A 144 9.07 1.08 -16.55
CA GLU A 144 7.79 1.34 -15.90
C GLU A 144 7.97 2.40 -14.81
N GLN A 145 6.89 3.12 -14.50
CA GLN A 145 6.89 4.00 -13.34
C GLN A 145 6.48 3.21 -12.09
N TRP A 146 7.44 3.09 -11.17
CA TRP A 146 7.23 2.52 -9.85
C TRP A 146 7.46 3.59 -8.79
N ASP A 147 6.49 3.78 -7.91
CA ASP A 147 6.54 4.81 -6.89
C ASP A 147 7.04 4.23 -5.56
N ILE A 148 7.99 4.94 -4.94
CA ILE A 148 8.38 4.74 -3.54
C ILE A 148 7.89 5.98 -2.78
N MET A 149 6.96 5.78 -1.85
CA MET A 149 6.29 6.89 -1.17
C MET A 149 6.77 7.05 0.27
N PHE A 150 7.18 8.26 0.62
CA PHE A 150 7.52 8.66 1.99
C PHE A 150 6.62 9.81 2.44
N PHE A 151 6.11 9.72 3.68
CA PHE A 151 5.36 10.80 4.32
C PHE A 151 6.28 11.53 5.28
N LEU A 152 6.70 12.73 4.91
CA LEU A 152 7.65 13.53 5.68
C LEU A 152 6.98 14.28 6.85
N GLN A 153 5.73 14.70 6.67
CA GLN A 153 4.96 15.41 7.68
C GLN A 153 3.47 15.13 7.50
N GLY A 154 2.74 15.03 8.62
CA GLY A 154 1.30 14.80 8.64
C GLY A 154 0.91 13.33 8.54
N ARG A 155 -0.37 13.08 8.27
CA ARG A 155 -0.95 11.75 8.07
C ARG A 155 -1.67 11.75 6.73
N ALA A 156 -1.56 10.66 5.99
CA ALA A 156 -2.28 10.44 4.75
C ALA A 156 -2.89 9.04 4.75
N GLU A 157 -4.03 8.90 4.09
CA GLU A 157 -4.62 7.60 3.80
C GLU A 157 -4.16 7.16 2.40
N ILE A 158 -3.78 5.89 2.28
CA ILE A 158 -3.28 5.31 1.03
C ILE A 158 -4.10 4.08 0.67
N SER A 159 -4.68 4.12 -0.52
CA SER A 159 -5.62 3.11 -1.02
C SER A 159 -5.12 2.53 -2.35
N PRO A 160 -4.14 1.62 -2.35
CA PRO A 160 -3.68 0.97 -3.58
C PRO A 160 -4.78 0.06 -4.15
N ARG A 161 -4.88 -0.02 -5.48
CA ARG A 161 -5.82 -0.90 -6.19
C ARG A 161 -5.06 -1.92 -7.04
N ALA A 162 -5.46 -3.19 -6.97
CA ALA A 162 -4.91 -4.24 -7.83
C ALA A 162 -5.74 -4.32 -9.13
N GLU A 163 -5.21 -3.77 -10.22
CA GLU A 163 -5.92 -3.67 -11.50
C GLU A 163 -5.47 -4.75 -12.50
N HIS A 164 -5.72 -6.03 -12.18
CA HIS A 164 -5.36 -7.13 -13.10
C HIS A 164 -6.29 -7.24 -14.32
N ALA A 165 -7.50 -6.66 -14.25
CA ALA A 165 -8.51 -6.73 -15.31
C ALA A 165 -8.49 -5.54 -16.30
N PHE A 166 -7.95 -4.39 -15.89
CA PHE A 166 -8.01 -3.14 -16.67
C PHE A 166 -7.27 -3.22 -18.02
N PHE A 167 -6.21 -4.03 -18.10
CA PHE A 167 -5.37 -4.15 -19.31
C PHE A 167 -6.03 -4.88 -20.49
N ARG A 168 -7.17 -5.57 -20.30
CA ARG A 168 -7.91 -6.14 -21.45
C ARG A 168 -8.50 -5.06 -22.37
N ARG A 169 -8.84 -3.89 -21.82
CA ARG A 169 -9.57 -2.84 -22.55
C ARG A 169 -8.64 -1.85 -23.28
N TRP A 170 -7.41 -1.67 -22.80
CA TRP A 170 -6.48 -0.66 -23.34
C TRP A 170 -5.76 -1.09 -24.64
N ARG A 171 -5.56 -2.41 -24.86
CA ARG A 171 -4.97 -2.90 -26.12
C ARG A 171 -5.87 -2.69 -27.34
N GLN A 172 -7.18 -2.49 -27.14
CA GLN A 172 -8.14 -2.21 -28.21
C GLN A 172 -8.22 -0.73 -28.59
N SER A 173 -7.80 0.19 -27.72
CA SER A 173 -7.87 1.64 -27.96
C SER A 173 -6.54 2.27 -28.42
N SER A 174 -5.47 1.48 -28.50
CA SER A 174 -4.11 1.98 -28.73
C SER A 174 -3.48 1.48 -30.04
N GLN A 175 -4.29 0.94 -30.96
CA GLN A 175 -3.85 0.80 -32.36
C GLN A 175 -4.18 2.10 -33.09
N PRO A 176 -3.19 2.77 -33.71
CA PRO A 176 -3.48 3.87 -34.62
C PRO A 176 -4.31 3.34 -35.81
N GLN A 177 -5.27 4.14 -36.25
CA GLN A 177 -5.87 3.99 -37.59
C GLN A 177 -4.79 4.21 -38.65
#